data_AF-A0A7C4ZQ91-F1
#
_entry.id   AF-A0A7C4ZQ91-F1
#
_cell.length_a   1.000
_cell.length_b   1.000
_cell.length_c   1.000
_cell.angle_alpha   90.00
_cell.angle_beta   90.00
_cell.angle_gamma   90.00
#
_symmetry.space_group_name_H-M   'P 1'
#
loop_
_entity.id
_entity.type
_entity.pdbx_description
1 polymer ?
#
loop_
_entity_poly.entity_id
_entity_poly.type
_entity_poly.pdbx_seq_one_letter_code
_entity_poly.pdbx_strand_id
1 'polypeptide(L)'
;VMTKGPKGVSVSDGKILWQAGVYKEKKVVDRTGAGDAFASGFVSVFASEKIKKDNYRSIFEEEKIEEAIKVGSANGTSVVEYVGAKTGILTKKQLQEKRWKNLPIKKFSLTNNKNKLY
;
A
#
# COMPACT_ATOMS: atom_id res chain seq x y z
N VAL A 1 -3.23 -8.68 0.63
CA VAL A 1 -2.09 -7.74 0.69
C VAL A 1 -0.94 -8.43 1.42
N MET A 2 0.29 -8.28 0.97
CA MET A 2 1.50 -8.84 1.59
C MET A 2 2.60 -7.80 1.65
N THR A 3 2.97 -7.36 2.85
CA THR A 3 4.11 -6.47 3.09
C THR A 3 5.41 -7.29 3.11
N LYS A 4 6.50 -6.71 2.59
CA LYS A 4 7.80 -7.38 2.41
C LYS A 4 8.96 -6.54 2.99
N GLY A 5 8.68 -5.75 4.03
CA GLY A 5 9.66 -4.87 4.67
C GLY A 5 10.36 -3.96 3.64
N PRO A 6 11.71 -3.94 3.59
CA PRO A 6 12.46 -3.14 2.61
C PRO A 6 12.17 -3.47 1.14
N LYS A 7 11.62 -4.66 0.84
CA LYS A 7 11.21 -5.04 -0.51
C LYS A 7 9.85 -4.46 -0.92
N GLY A 8 9.18 -3.71 -0.04
CA GLY A 8 7.92 -3.02 -0.33
C GLY A 8 6.69 -3.88 -0.09
N VAL A 9 5.75 -3.88 -1.05
CA VAL A 9 4.44 -4.51 -0.91
C VAL A 9 3.99 -5.21 -2.19
N SER A 10 3.21 -6.27 -2.03
CA SER A 10 2.43 -6.89 -3.11
C SER A 10 0.94 -6.91 -2.75
N VAL A 11 0.11 -6.46 -3.67
CA VAL A 11 -1.36 -6.40 -3.52
C VAL A 11 -1.98 -7.15 -4.69
N SER A 12 -3.05 -7.89 -4.46
CA SER A 12 -3.81 -8.51 -5.54
C SER A 12 -5.30 -8.54 -5.19
N ASP A 13 -6.12 -8.29 -6.20
CA ASP A 13 -7.58 -8.44 -6.16
C ASP A 13 -8.02 -9.82 -6.68
N GLY A 14 -7.11 -10.60 -7.26
CA GLY A 14 -7.35 -11.88 -7.93
C GLY A 14 -7.33 -11.81 -9.45
N LYS A 15 -7.24 -10.61 -10.05
CA LYS A 15 -7.10 -10.39 -11.49
C LYS A 15 -5.80 -9.68 -11.82
N ILE A 16 -5.37 -8.77 -10.95
CA ILE A 16 -4.16 -7.98 -11.10
C ILE A 16 -3.30 -8.19 -9.86
N LEU A 17 -2.00 -8.21 -10.06
CA LEU A 17 -0.98 -8.15 -9.01
C LEU A 17 -0.25 -6.82 -9.13
N TRP A 18 -0.38 -5.97 -8.11
CA TRP A 18 0.40 -4.76 -7.94
C TRP A 18 1.63 -5.05 -7.09
N GLN A 19 2.78 -4.52 -7.51
CA GLN A 19 4.02 -4.57 -6.74
C GLN A 19 4.62 -3.17 -6.66
N ALA A 20 4.97 -2.75 -5.45
CA ALA A 20 5.64 -1.47 -5.21
C ALA A 20 6.80 -1.68 -4.24
N GLY A 21 7.85 -0.86 -4.37
CA GLY A 21 8.92 -0.76 -3.39
C GLY A 21 8.49 0.01 -2.14
N VAL A 22 9.46 0.46 -1.36
CA VAL A 22 9.24 1.46 -0.30
C VAL A 22 9.70 2.84 -0.77
N TYR A 23 9.20 3.90 -0.14
CA TYR A 23 9.82 5.21 -0.33
C TYR A 23 11.23 5.18 0.24
N LYS A 24 12.14 5.96 -0.35
CA LYS A 24 13.50 6.10 0.18
C LYS A 24 13.40 6.62 1.61
N GLU A 25 14.04 5.98 2.57
CA GLU A 25 14.14 6.42 3.96
C GLU A 25 15.22 7.54 4.08
N LYS A 26 15.00 8.57 4.91
CA LYS A 26 16.04 9.57 5.28
C LYS A 26 16.97 9.01 6.36
N LYS A 27 16.39 8.34 7.35
CA LYS A 27 17.08 7.75 8.51
C LYS A 27 16.15 6.72 9.12
N VAL A 28 16.64 5.51 9.38
CA VAL A 28 15.89 4.50 10.12
C VAL A 28 16.18 4.71 11.60
N VAL A 29 15.15 5.01 12.39
CA VAL A 29 15.28 5.23 13.83
C VAL A 29 14.77 4.01 14.60
N ASP A 30 13.57 3.55 14.29
CA ASP A 30 12.95 2.35 14.85
C ASP A 30 11.98 1.75 13.81
N ARG A 31 11.93 0.43 13.68
CA ARG A 31 11.00 -0.24 12.74
C ARG A 31 9.69 -0.66 13.38
N THR A 32 9.56 -0.49 14.69
CA THR A 32 8.37 -0.85 15.45
C THR A 32 7.16 -0.03 14.98
N GLY A 33 6.05 -0.70 14.69
CA GLY A 33 4.81 -0.04 14.24
C GLY A 33 4.74 0.32 12.75
N ALA A 34 5.78 0.03 11.94
CA ALA A 34 5.75 0.27 10.50
C ALA A 34 4.62 -0.49 9.79
N GLY A 35 4.32 -1.71 10.24
CA GLY A 35 3.24 -2.55 9.73
C GLY A 35 1.86 -1.98 10.06
N ASP A 36 1.65 -1.51 11.30
CA ASP A 36 0.39 -0.90 11.73
C ASP A 36 0.15 0.43 11.03
N ALA A 37 1.21 1.23 10.84
CA ALA A 37 1.17 2.48 10.09
C ALA A 37 0.84 2.24 8.60
N PHE A 38 1.42 1.20 8.00
CA PHE A 38 1.08 0.78 6.66
C PHE A 38 -0.39 0.34 6.58
N ALA A 39 -0.82 -0.55 7.46
CA ALA A 39 -2.16 -1.13 7.44
C ALA A 39 -3.24 -0.07 7.66
N SER A 40 -3.06 0.81 8.65
CA SER A 40 -3.98 1.93 8.93
C SER A 40 -4.05 2.91 7.75
N GLY A 41 -2.91 3.29 7.18
CA GLY A 41 -2.87 4.13 5.98
C GLY A 41 -3.56 3.49 4.78
N PHE A 42 -3.28 2.22 4.54
CA PHE A 42 -3.88 1.46 3.44
C PHE A 42 -5.40 1.36 3.57
N VAL A 43 -5.91 0.97 4.75
CA VAL A 43 -7.36 0.84 5.00
C VAL A 43 -8.07 2.19 5.00
N SER A 44 -7.40 3.27 5.43
CA SER A 44 -8.00 4.61 5.49
C SER A 44 -8.50 5.12 4.13
N VAL A 45 -7.87 4.70 3.04
CA VAL A 45 -8.28 5.05 1.67
C VAL A 45 -9.65 4.45 1.33
N PHE A 46 -9.97 3.27 1.87
CA PHE A 46 -11.25 2.60 1.59
C PHE A 46 -12.35 2.95 2.59
N ALA A 47 -12.00 3.49 3.75
CA ALA A 47 -12.95 3.73 4.85
C ALA A 47 -14.09 4.70 4.49
N SER A 48 -13.89 5.57 3.51
CA SER A 48 -14.90 6.52 3.02
C SER A 48 -15.50 6.11 1.66
N GLU A 49 -15.10 4.97 1.10
CA GLU A 49 -15.54 4.52 -0.21
C GLU A 49 -16.81 3.67 -0.13
N LYS A 50 -17.67 3.78 -1.14
CA LYS A 50 -18.80 2.87 -1.29
C LYS A 50 -18.28 1.51 -1.73
N ILE A 51 -18.34 0.52 -0.83
CA ILE A 51 -17.88 -0.84 -1.12
C ILE A 51 -18.82 -1.50 -2.15
N LYS A 52 -18.32 -1.69 -3.36
CA LYS A 52 -18.94 -2.59 -4.35
C LYS A 52 -18.57 -4.02 -3.98
N LYS A 53 -19.49 -4.97 -4.13
CA LYS A 53 -19.24 -6.40 -3.85
C LYS A 53 -19.48 -7.23 -5.10
N ASP A 54 -18.64 -8.23 -5.29
CA ASP A 54 -18.88 -9.37 -6.18
C ASP A 54 -18.79 -10.63 -5.31
N ASN A 55 -19.94 -11.24 -5.07
CA ASN A 55 -20.11 -12.31 -4.10
C ASN A 55 -19.53 -11.92 -2.73
N TYR A 56 -18.50 -12.65 -2.26
CA TYR A 56 -17.85 -12.45 -0.97
C TYR A 56 -16.63 -11.51 -1.04
N ARG A 57 -16.36 -10.87 -2.19
CA ARG A 57 -15.20 -9.98 -2.38
C ARG A 57 -15.62 -8.52 -2.55
N SER A 58 -14.95 -7.63 -1.82
CA SER A 58 -15.01 -6.19 -2.10
C SER A 58 -14.24 -5.89 -3.39
N ILE A 59 -14.85 -5.10 -4.27
CA ILE A 59 -14.22 -4.59 -5.49
C ILE A 59 -13.94 -3.11 -5.29
N PHE A 60 -12.72 -2.73 -5.62
CA PHE A 60 -12.29 -1.34 -5.67
C PHE A 60 -11.72 -1.06 -7.06
N GLU A 61 -11.80 0.21 -7.47
CA GLU A 61 -11.16 0.70 -8.69
C GLU A 61 -9.64 0.60 -8.55
N GLU A 62 -8.93 0.37 -9.67
CA GLU A 62 -7.48 0.17 -9.63
C GLU A 62 -6.76 1.39 -9.05
N GLU A 63 -7.24 2.59 -9.37
CA GLU A 63 -6.74 3.86 -8.88
C GLU A 63 -6.79 3.92 -7.35
N LYS A 64 -7.84 3.34 -6.74
CA LYS A 64 -7.98 3.27 -5.27
C LYS A 64 -7.01 2.29 -4.65
N ILE A 65 -6.75 1.17 -5.32
CA ILE A 65 -5.72 0.22 -4.87
C ILE A 65 -4.33 0.88 -4.91
N GLU A 66 -4.01 1.60 -5.99
CA GLU A 66 -2.75 2.34 -6.11
C GLU A 66 -2.61 3.45 -5.07
N GLU A 67 -3.68 4.22 -4.84
CA GLU A 67 -3.74 5.25 -3.80
C GLU A 67 -3.47 4.62 -2.43
N ALA A 68 -4.14 3.51 -2.09
CA ALA A 68 -3.94 2.79 -0.84
C ALA A 68 -2.49 2.28 -0.68
N ILE A 69 -1.88 1.76 -1.75
CA ILE A 69 -0.47 1.36 -1.76
C ILE A 69 0.44 2.56 -1.44
N LYS A 70 0.20 3.71 -2.07
CA LYS A 70 1.00 4.93 -1.84
C LYS A 70 0.84 5.45 -0.42
N VAL A 71 -0.39 5.56 0.09
CA VAL A 71 -0.70 6.06 1.44
C VAL A 71 -0.13 5.13 2.51
N GLY A 72 -0.38 3.81 2.39
CA GLY A 72 0.17 2.83 3.31
C GLY A 72 1.70 2.84 3.31
N SER A 73 2.34 2.85 2.14
CA SER A 73 3.80 2.86 2.04
C SER A 73 4.40 4.15 2.60
N ALA A 74 3.74 5.29 2.40
CA ALA A 74 4.18 6.58 2.93
C ALA A 74 4.11 6.61 4.46
N ASN A 75 3.00 6.15 5.04
CA ASN A 75 2.85 6.06 6.50
C ASN A 75 3.83 5.07 7.12
N GLY A 76 4.01 3.88 6.52
CA GLY A 76 4.99 2.91 6.97
C GLY A 76 6.42 3.46 6.94
N THR A 77 6.79 4.19 5.89
CA THR A 77 8.12 4.81 5.77
C THR A 77 8.29 5.98 6.75
N SER A 78 7.26 6.80 6.94
CA SER A 78 7.32 7.95 7.84
C SER A 78 7.44 7.51 9.30
N VAL A 79 6.69 6.49 9.73
CA VAL A 79 6.77 5.99 11.12
C VAL A 79 8.15 5.42 11.45
N VAL A 80 8.90 4.88 10.49
CA VAL A 80 10.28 4.44 10.76
C VAL A 80 11.32 5.56 10.83
N GLU A 81 10.97 6.75 10.33
CA GLU A 81 11.81 7.97 10.40
C GLU A 81 11.64 8.72 11.74
N TYR A 82 10.65 8.40 12.57
CA TYR A 82 10.36 9.05 13.86
C TYR A 82 10.27 8.04 15.02
N VAL A 83 10.63 8.46 16.24
CA VAL A 83 10.33 7.65 17.44
C VAL A 83 8.84 7.82 17.77
N GLY A 84 8.06 6.73 17.64
CA GLY A 84 6.64 6.66 18.03
C GLY A 84 5.65 6.73 16.86
N ALA A 85 4.71 5.77 16.84
CA ALA A 85 3.75 5.55 15.75
C ALA A 85 2.79 6.72 15.47
N LYS A 86 2.48 7.57 16.48
CA LYS A 86 1.57 8.71 16.31
C LYS A 86 2.22 9.90 15.58
N THR A 87 3.53 10.05 15.67
CA THR A 87 4.27 11.21 15.13
C THR A 87 4.51 11.10 13.63
N GLY A 88 4.39 9.90 13.04
CA GLY A 88 4.68 9.62 11.63
C GLY A 88 3.46 9.44 10.71
N ILE A 89 2.22 9.47 11.22
CA ILE A 89 1.03 9.35 10.36
C ILE A 89 0.87 10.63 9.53
N LEU A 90 0.89 10.49 8.21
CA LEU A 90 0.81 11.64 7.31
C LEU A 90 -0.63 12.12 7.13
N THR A 91 -0.81 13.43 7.19
CA THR A 91 -2.07 14.09 6.80
C THR A 91 -2.23 14.10 5.27
N LYS A 92 -3.47 14.28 4.79
CA LYS A 92 -3.75 14.45 3.34
C LYS A 92 -2.87 15.52 2.69
N LYS A 93 -2.56 16.60 3.40
CA LYS A 93 -1.70 17.69 2.92
C LYS A 93 -0.25 17.24 2.77
N GLN A 94 0.27 16.46 3.72
CA GLN A 94 1.64 15.94 3.66
C GLN A 94 1.82 14.90 2.55
N LEU A 95 0.81 14.07 2.30
CA LEU A 95 0.81 13.13 1.16
C LEU A 95 0.93 13.83 -0.21
N GLN A 96 0.66 15.14 -0.29
CA GLN A 96 0.84 15.93 -1.52
C GLN A 96 2.28 16.38 -1.76
N GLU A 97 3.20 16.18 -0.81
CA GLU A 97 4.60 16.52 -1.00
C GLU A 97 5.23 15.67 -2.12
N LYS A 98 6.16 16.27 -2.87
CA LYS A 98 6.78 15.67 -4.06
C LYS A 98 7.38 14.28 -3.79
N ARG A 99 7.86 14.05 -2.57
CA ARG A 99 8.46 12.79 -2.15
C ARG A 99 7.46 11.62 -2.11
N TRP A 100 6.22 11.88 -1.69
CA TRP A 100 5.17 10.87 -1.54
C TRP A 100 4.33 10.69 -2.81
N LYS A 101 4.61 11.47 -3.86
CA LYS A 101 3.93 11.35 -5.14
C LYS A 101 4.52 10.27 -6.04
N ASN A 102 5.81 9.98 -5.89
CA ASN A 102 6.54 9.13 -6.82
C ASN A 102 6.92 7.79 -6.19
N LEU A 103 5.95 6.86 -6.20
CA LEU A 103 6.19 5.44 -5.93
C LEU A 103 5.84 4.64 -7.19
N PRO A 104 6.84 4.07 -7.89
CA PRO A 104 6.58 3.21 -9.02
C PRO A 104 5.79 1.97 -8.59
N ILE A 105 4.64 1.74 -9.24
CA ILE A 105 3.81 0.54 -9.03
C ILE A 105 3.83 -0.26 -10.34
N LYS A 106 4.34 -1.48 -10.27
CA LYS A 106 4.28 -2.44 -11.39
C LYS A 106 2.98 -3.23 -11.30
N LYS A 107 2.33 -3.44 -12.44
CA LYS A 107 1.10 -4.23 -12.56
C LYS A 107 1.35 -5.47 -13.39
N PHE A 108 0.79 -6.59 -12.97
CA PHE A 108 0.81 -7.84 -13.71
C PHE A 108 -0.63 -8.38 -13.79
N SER A 109 -1.13 -8.61 -15.00
CA SER A 109 -2.41 -9.29 -15.20
C SER A 109 -2.23 -10.78 -14.91
N LEU A 110 -3.07 -11.33 -14.05
CA LEU A 110 -3.13 -12.74 -13.73
C LEU A 110 -4.09 -13.40 -14.74
N THR A 111 -3.59 -13.71 -15.95
CA THR A 111 -4.32 -14.58 -16.86
C THR A 111 -4.43 -15.98 -16.23
N ASN A 112 -5.65 -16.48 -16.09
CA ASN A 112 -5.92 -17.84 -15.63
C ASN A 112 -5.33 -18.84 -16.65
N ASN A 113 -4.08 -19.25 -16.46
CA ASN A 113 -3.55 -20.46 -17.09
C ASN A 113 -4.18 -21.68 -16.40
N LYS A 114 -5.44 -21.97 -16.73
CA LYS A 114 -6.09 -23.24 -16.37
C LYS A 114 -5.72 -24.40 -17.31
N ASN A 115 -4.87 -24.19 -18.32
CA ASN A 115 -4.54 -25.20 -19.34
C ASN A 115 -3.03 -25.51 -19.46
N LYS A 116 -2.35 -25.80 -18.34
CA LYS A 116 -1.08 -26.52 -18.38
C LYS A 116 -0.93 -27.26 -17.06
N LEU A 117 -1.38 -28.51 -17.05
CA LEU A 117 -0.96 -29.63 -16.19
C LEU A 117 -2.05 -30.71 -16.27
N TYR A 118 -2.07 -31.44 -17.39
CA TYR A 118 -2.32 -32.89 -17.51
C TYR A 118 -1.70 -33.33 -18.82
#